data_AF-A0A2H9L3R3-F1
#
_entry.id   AF-A0A2H9L3R3-F1
#
_cell.length_a   1.000
_cell.length_b   1.000
_cell.length_c   1.000
_cell.angle_alpha   90.00
_cell.angle_beta   90.00
_cell.angle_gamma   90.00
#
_symmetry.space_group_name_H-M   'P 1'
#
loop_
_entity.id
_entity.type
_entity.pdbx_description
1 polymer ?
#
loop_
_entity_poly.entity_id
_entity_poly.type
_entity_poly.pdbx_seq_one_letter_code
_entity_poly.pdbx_strand_id
1 'polypeptide(L)'
;LKYLNLENRMQEQKQASKEIELYFKEIDDKLKKAYKLANEARKKAYDPEDRIDIPLAKNMAERVEGLISTVAPQIVGSGISKRILDLEKKYKAMDWRISLIIAEEIAKEKFCRFKDKKEAMEVGIRVGFAYHTMGTVASPLEGFVGLDIRKRKDEKEYFALMYSGPIRSAGGTGGSVSVLIADYVRKKMGYYPYDPTEKEINRIIREVLDYHERATNLQYLPSEKELEFLAKNLPVQIDGDPTEKIDVSNYKDLERIGTNKIRGGFCLVFAECLAQKAPKLWNRLLKFKKEFDLEHWDFLEEFLNIQKEVKAKGEISKTNKKITPNYTFIEDLVAGRPILAFPLRTGGFRLRYGR
;
A
#
# COMPACT_ATOMS: atom_id res chain seq x y z
N LEU A 1 26.02 -11.15 29.00
CA LEU A 1 26.61 -12.33 28.30
C LEU A 1 25.62 -13.43 27.90
N LYS A 2 24.41 -13.56 28.47
CA LYS A 2 23.37 -14.52 27.98
C LYS A 2 22.42 -14.00 26.90
N TYR A 3 22.48 -12.70 26.57
CA TYR A 3 21.63 -12.07 25.53
C TYR A 3 22.32 -11.90 24.16
N LEU A 4 23.64 -12.12 24.08
CA LEU A 4 24.38 -12.05 22.80
C LEU A 4 24.29 -13.34 21.97
N ASN A 5 23.81 -14.45 22.55
CA ASN A 5 23.77 -15.77 21.90
C ASN A 5 22.43 -16.10 21.21
N LEU A 6 21.45 -15.20 21.22
CA LEU A 6 20.17 -15.41 20.51
C LEU A 6 20.18 -14.80 19.10
N GLU A 7 20.99 -13.76 18.84
CA GLU A 7 21.07 -13.14 17.51
C GLU A 7 21.91 -13.96 16.52
N ASN A 8 22.89 -14.73 17.00
CA ASN A 8 23.72 -15.60 16.15
C ASN A 8 23.05 -16.92 15.73
N ARG A 9 21.80 -17.19 16.14
CA ARG A 9 21.03 -18.39 15.75
C ARG A 9 20.05 -18.18 14.58
N MET A 10 20.00 -16.97 14.02
CA MET A 10 19.01 -16.60 12.98
C MET A 10 19.59 -16.52 11.56
N GLN A 11 20.81 -17.00 11.32
CA GLN A 11 21.47 -16.96 10.00
C GLN A 11 22.02 -18.31 9.50
N GLU A 12 21.65 -19.41 10.14
CA GLU A 12 21.69 -20.71 9.47
C GLU A 12 20.35 -20.90 8.77
N GLN A 13 20.35 -21.05 7.44
CA GLN A 13 19.25 -21.74 6.76
C GLN A 13 19.07 -23.06 7.50
N LYS A 14 18.05 -23.17 8.35
CA LYS A 14 17.67 -24.45 8.94
C LYS A 14 17.28 -25.33 7.76
N GLN A 15 18.22 -26.15 7.32
CA GLN A 15 17.97 -27.23 6.41
C GLN A 15 16.81 -28.02 7.01
N ALA A 16 15.76 -28.17 6.22
CA ALA A 16 14.56 -28.87 6.65
C ALA A 16 14.95 -30.29 7.09
N SER A 17 14.21 -30.90 8.02
CA SER A 17 14.47 -32.31 8.34
C SER A 17 14.24 -33.15 7.09
N LYS A 18 14.86 -34.34 7.01
CA LYS A 18 14.71 -35.24 5.85
C LYS A 18 13.24 -35.56 5.57
N GLU A 19 12.42 -35.68 6.62
CA GLU A 19 10.98 -35.91 6.50
C GLU A 19 10.28 -34.73 5.81
N ILE A 20 10.65 -33.49 6.16
CA ILE A 20 10.10 -32.29 5.53
C ILE A 20 10.60 -32.13 4.09
N GLU A 21 11.85 -32.47 3.80
CA GLU A 21 12.37 -32.48 2.42
C GLU A 21 11.63 -33.49 1.54
N LEU A 22 11.36 -34.70 2.05
CA LEU A 22 10.56 -35.71 1.37
C LEU A 22 9.12 -35.23 1.14
N TYR A 23 8.52 -34.60 2.15
CA TYR A 23 7.18 -34.00 2.02
C TYR A 23 7.12 -32.93 0.93
N PHE A 24 8.09 -32.01 0.88
CA PHE A 24 8.15 -31.00 -0.18
C PHE A 24 8.38 -31.63 -1.56
N LYS A 25 9.21 -32.67 -1.65
CA LYS A 25 9.41 -33.40 -2.90
C LYS A 25 8.13 -34.06 -3.40
N GLU A 26 7.35 -34.68 -2.50
CA GLU A 26 6.06 -35.27 -2.85
C GLU A 26 5.08 -34.25 -3.42
N ILE A 27 5.00 -33.06 -2.80
CA ILE A 27 4.17 -31.95 -3.30
C ILE A 27 4.64 -31.49 -4.68
N ASP A 28 5.95 -31.28 -4.86
CA ASP A 28 6.53 -30.82 -6.12
C ASP A 28 6.29 -31.82 -7.26
N ASP A 29 6.43 -33.11 -6.99
CA ASP A 29 6.17 -34.17 -7.97
C ASP A 29 4.69 -34.23 -8.37
N LYS A 30 3.75 -34.08 -7.41
CA LYS A 30 2.31 -34.00 -7.69
C LYS A 30 1.96 -32.73 -8.48
N LEU A 31 2.55 -31.59 -8.11
CA LEU A 31 2.38 -30.32 -8.80
C LEU A 31 2.82 -30.42 -10.26
N LYS A 32 4.03 -30.96 -10.52
CA LYS A 32 4.55 -31.16 -11.89
C LYS A 32 3.64 -32.03 -12.75
N LYS A 33 3.06 -33.11 -12.18
CA LYS A 33 2.09 -33.97 -12.89
C LYS A 33 0.84 -33.19 -13.27
N ALA A 34 0.26 -32.42 -12.34
CA ALA A 34 -0.91 -31.59 -12.61
C ALA A 34 -0.62 -30.50 -13.66
N TYR A 35 0.55 -29.84 -13.54
CA TYR A 35 0.98 -28.80 -14.48
C TYR A 35 1.21 -29.33 -15.89
N LYS A 36 1.74 -30.55 -16.04
CA LYS A 36 1.89 -31.20 -17.35
C LYS A 36 0.52 -31.45 -18.00
N LEU A 37 -0.41 -32.04 -17.25
CA LEU A 37 -1.77 -32.34 -17.73
C LEU A 37 -2.51 -31.06 -18.16
N ALA A 38 -2.43 -30.00 -17.34
CA ALA A 38 -3.08 -28.74 -17.66
C ALA A 38 -2.48 -28.05 -18.91
N ASN A 39 -1.17 -28.15 -19.15
CA ASN A 39 -0.56 -27.65 -20.38
C ASN A 39 -1.00 -28.45 -21.61
N GLU A 40 -1.10 -29.79 -21.50
CA GLU A 40 -1.62 -30.63 -22.59
C GLU A 40 -3.08 -30.31 -22.92
N ALA A 41 -3.88 -29.94 -21.91
CA ALA A 41 -5.26 -29.47 -22.12
C ALA A 41 -5.30 -28.09 -22.80
N ARG A 42 -4.53 -27.12 -22.31
CA ARG A 42 -4.48 -25.74 -22.84
C ARG A 42 -4.04 -25.68 -24.30
N LYS A 43 -3.11 -26.54 -24.70
CA LYS A 43 -2.68 -26.70 -26.10
C LYS A 43 -3.78 -27.11 -27.08
N LYS A 44 -4.94 -27.57 -26.60
CA LYS A 44 -6.12 -27.84 -27.45
C LYS A 44 -6.86 -26.56 -27.87
N ALA A 45 -6.44 -25.39 -27.38
CA ALA A 45 -6.93 -24.07 -27.76
C ALA A 45 -8.45 -23.86 -27.56
N TYR A 46 -9.00 -24.45 -26.49
CA TYR A 46 -10.39 -24.20 -26.05
C TYR A 46 -10.51 -23.06 -25.02
N ASP A 47 -9.39 -22.61 -24.46
CA ASP A 47 -9.29 -21.55 -23.46
C ASP A 47 -8.69 -20.27 -24.08
N PRO A 48 -8.77 -19.10 -23.40
CA PRO A 48 -8.23 -17.84 -23.92
C PRO A 48 -6.73 -17.86 -24.24
N GLU A 49 -5.96 -18.70 -23.55
CA GLU A 49 -4.51 -18.84 -23.69
C GLU A 49 -4.16 -20.31 -23.93
N ASP A 50 -3.15 -20.58 -24.77
CA ASP A 50 -2.69 -21.93 -25.13
C ASP A 50 -1.71 -22.55 -24.13
N ARG A 51 -1.44 -21.82 -23.04
CA ARG A 51 -0.54 -22.17 -21.94
C ARG A 51 -1.24 -21.98 -20.59
N ILE A 52 -0.58 -22.44 -19.53
CA ILE A 52 -1.03 -22.16 -18.15
C ILE A 52 -0.68 -20.73 -17.76
N ASP A 53 -1.66 -20.03 -17.19
CA ASP A 53 -1.55 -18.61 -16.78
C ASP A 53 -1.12 -18.43 -15.32
N ILE A 54 -1.01 -19.53 -14.55
CA ILE A 54 -0.62 -19.52 -13.13
C ILE A 54 0.87 -19.92 -13.03
N PRO A 55 1.81 -18.97 -12.93
CA PRO A 55 3.22 -19.28 -12.83
C PRO A 55 3.55 -19.92 -11.48
N LEU A 56 4.53 -20.84 -11.49
CA LEU A 56 5.07 -21.42 -10.28
C LEU A 56 6.15 -20.51 -9.70
N ALA A 57 6.16 -20.31 -8.39
CA ALA A 57 7.19 -19.56 -7.67
C ALA A 57 7.64 -20.33 -6.43
N LYS A 58 8.96 -20.46 -6.23
CA LYS A 58 9.52 -21.18 -5.07
C LYS A 58 9.69 -20.31 -3.84
N ASN A 59 9.82 -19.00 -4.02
CA ASN A 59 10.04 -18.04 -2.95
C ASN A 59 9.29 -16.73 -3.22
N MET A 60 9.33 -15.83 -2.25
CA MET A 60 8.65 -14.53 -2.34
C MET A 60 9.21 -13.66 -3.48
N ALA A 61 10.53 -13.68 -3.71
CA ALA A 61 11.17 -12.85 -4.74
C ALA A 61 10.76 -13.28 -6.16
N GLU A 62 10.66 -14.59 -6.42
CA GLU A 62 10.12 -15.13 -7.67
C GLU A 62 8.64 -14.85 -7.81
N ARG A 63 7.87 -14.87 -6.72
CA ARG A 63 6.44 -14.54 -6.74
C ARG A 63 6.20 -13.08 -7.12
N VAL A 64 7.03 -12.17 -6.62
CA VAL A 64 6.99 -10.74 -6.98
C VAL A 64 7.29 -10.55 -8.46
N GLU A 65 8.37 -11.17 -8.97
CA GLU A 65 8.72 -11.11 -10.40
C GLU A 65 7.61 -11.72 -11.27
N GLY A 66 7.13 -12.92 -10.92
CA GLY A 66 6.05 -13.60 -11.63
C GLY A 66 4.74 -12.81 -11.64
N LEU A 67 4.36 -12.20 -10.52
CA LEU A 67 3.14 -11.38 -10.43
C LEU A 67 3.22 -10.19 -11.39
N ILE A 68 4.30 -9.41 -11.34
CA ILE A 68 4.44 -8.20 -12.16
C ILE A 68 4.73 -8.51 -13.63
N SER A 69 5.24 -9.71 -13.94
CA SER A 69 5.47 -10.14 -15.33
C SER A 69 4.21 -10.17 -16.20
N THR A 70 3.03 -10.21 -15.59
CA THR A 70 1.73 -10.10 -16.29
C THR A 70 1.55 -8.79 -17.04
N VAL A 71 2.11 -7.69 -16.51
CA VAL A 71 2.06 -6.34 -17.12
C VAL A 71 3.41 -5.87 -17.64
N ALA A 72 4.51 -6.48 -17.18
CA ALA A 72 5.86 -6.18 -17.63
C ALA A 72 6.69 -7.45 -17.85
N PRO A 73 6.44 -8.24 -18.93
CA PRO A 73 7.11 -9.52 -19.17
C PRO A 73 8.64 -9.44 -19.20
N GLN A 74 9.19 -8.28 -19.58
CA GLN A 74 10.63 -8.02 -19.69
C GLN A 74 11.40 -8.13 -18.37
N ILE A 75 10.72 -8.14 -17.22
CA ILE A 75 11.37 -8.27 -15.91
C ILE A 75 11.75 -9.73 -15.60
N VAL A 76 11.15 -10.70 -16.29
CA VAL A 76 11.40 -12.12 -16.03
C VAL A 76 12.85 -12.45 -16.36
N GLY A 77 13.58 -12.98 -15.39
CA GLY A 77 14.99 -13.30 -15.57
C GLY A 77 15.93 -12.09 -15.69
N SER A 78 15.44 -10.87 -15.45
CA SER A 78 16.27 -9.65 -15.48
C SER A 78 17.21 -9.53 -14.26
N GLY A 79 17.10 -10.45 -13.31
CA GLY A 79 17.88 -10.47 -12.06
C GLY A 79 17.23 -9.77 -10.88
N ILE A 80 15.98 -9.30 -11.00
CA ILE A 80 15.24 -8.63 -9.92
C ILE A 80 15.06 -9.58 -8.73
N SER A 81 14.62 -10.83 -8.94
CA SER A 81 14.48 -11.79 -7.83
C SER A 81 15.79 -12.00 -7.07
N LYS A 82 16.93 -12.11 -7.78
CA LYS A 82 18.26 -12.25 -7.17
C LYS A 82 18.61 -11.01 -6.35
N ARG A 83 18.36 -9.82 -6.89
CA ARG A 83 18.61 -8.56 -6.17
C ARG A 83 17.81 -8.46 -4.89
N ILE A 84 16.53 -8.83 -4.92
CA ILE A 84 15.67 -8.86 -3.74
C ILE A 84 16.29 -9.76 -2.67
N LEU A 85 16.69 -10.99 -3.01
CA LEU A 85 17.32 -11.92 -2.07
C LEU A 85 18.62 -11.35 -1.46
N ASP A 86 19.42 -10.62 -2.24
CA ASP A 86 20.64 -9.96 -1.73
C ASP A 86 20.31 -8.80 -0.79
N LEU A 87 19.26 -8.03 -1.06
CA LEU A 87 18.76 -7.00 -0.16
C LEU A 87 18.20 -7.59 1.14
N GLU A 88 17.56 -8.76 1.09
CA GLU A 88 17.07 -9.47 2.28
C GLU A 88 18.20 -9.95 3.18
N LYS A 89 19.34 -10.37 2.61
CA LYS A 89 20.53 -10.68 3.42
C LYS A 89 21.04 -9.44 4.17
N LYS A 90 20.93 -8.26 3.57
CA LYS A 90 21.39 -6.98 4.14
C LYS A 90 20.41 -6.42 5.18
N TYR A 91 19.12 -6.36 4.87
CA TYR A 91 18.10 -5.65 5.66
C TYR A 91 17.16 -6.57 6.46
N LYS A 92 17.28 -7.89 6.30
CA LYS A 92 16.30 -8.92 6.70
C LYS A 92 15.07 -8.91 5.80
N ALA A 93 14.49 -10.09 5.59
CA ALA A 93 13.26 -10.26 4.81
C ALA A 93 12.13 -9.38 5.39
N MET A 94 11.28 -8.85 4.50
CA MET A 94 10.13 -7.99 4.83
C MET A 94 10.48 -6.58 5.36
N ASP A 95 11.75 -6.14 5.30
CA ASP A 95 12.08 -4.76 5.59
C ASP A 95 11.57 -3.82 4.49
N TRP A 96 10.92 -2.72 4.89
CA TRP A 96 10.28 -1.79 3.96
C TRP A 96 11.27 -1.10 3.02
N ARG A 97 12.52 -0.92 3.46
CA ARG A 97 13.59 -0.33 2.68
C ARG A 97 13.88 -1.10 1.40
N ILE A 98 13.69 -2.43 1.40
CA ILE A 98 13.87 -3.27 0.22
C ILE A 98 12.90 -2.84 -0.88
N SER A 99 11.64 -2.57 -0.53
CA SER A 99 10.61 -2.08 -1.45
C SER A 99 11.00 -0.75 -2.10
N LEU A 100 11.61 0.16 -1.34
CA LEU A 100 12.06 1.46 -1.82
C LEU A 100 13.25 1.32 -2.78
N ILE A 101 14.27 0.56 -2.36
CA ILE A 101 15.48 0.35 -3.16
C ILE A 101 15.14 -0.31 -4.49
N ILE A 102 14.38 -1.41 -4.47
CA ILE A 102 14.07 -2.15 -5.69
C ILE A 102 13.23 -1.29 -6.65
N ALA A 103 12.29 -0.50 -6.12
CA ALA A 103 11.49 0.42 -6.94
C ALA A 103 12.35 1.49 -7.61
N GLU A 104 13.29 2.10 -6.88
CA GLU A 104 14.23 3.07 -7.46
C GLU A 104 15.17 2.43 -8.50
N GLU A 105 15.72 1.26 -8.21
CA GLU A 105 16.67 0.59 -9.12
C GLU A 105 16.00 0.20 -10.44
N ILE A 106 14.75 -0.23 -10.41
CA ILE A 106 13.95 -0.52 -11.61
C ILE A 106 13.56 0.77 -12.34
N ALA A 107 13.11 1.80 -11.61
CA ALA A 107 12.80 3.11 -12.21
C ALA A 107 13.99 3.74 -12.93
N LYS A 108 15.21 3.42 -12.50
CA LYS A 108 16.48 3.82 -13.13
C LYS A 108 16.99 2.84 -14.18
N GLU A 109 16.16 1.87 -14.59
CA GLU A 109 16.46 0.86 -15.63
C GLU A 109 17.73 0.03 -15.37
N LYS A 110 18.05 -0.29 -14.11
CA LYS A 110 19.28 -1.06 -13.80
C LYS A 110 19.24 -2.53 -14.24
N PHE A 111 18.05 -3.09 -14.51
CA PHE A 111 17.87 -4.53 -14.78
C PHE A 111 17.42 -4.82 -16.21
N CYS A 112 16.55 -3.98 -16.76
CA CYS A 112 16.00 -4.12 -18.10
C CYS A 112 15.60 -2.73 -18.63
N ARG A 113 15.32 -2.66 -19.93
CA ARG A 113 14.84 -1.45 -20.61
C ARG A 113 13.32 -1.46 -20.68
N PHE A 114 12.73 -0.28 -20.58
CA PHE A 114 11.30 -0.05 -20.75
C PHE A 114 11.07 0.82 -22.00
N LYS A 115 9.83 0.93 -22.46
CA LYS A 115 9.49 1.75 -23.63
C LYS A 115 9.80 3.23 -23.36
N ASP A 116 9.57 3.67 -22.13
CA ASP A 116 9.78 5.04 -21.67
C ASP A 116 10.02 5.08 -20.15
N LYS A 117 10.40 6.26 -19.66
CA LYS A 117 10.64 6.49 -18.22
C LYS A 117 9.39 6.27 -17.37
N LYS A 118 8.21 6.55 -17.92
CA LYS A 118 6.93 6.41 -17.21
C LYS A 118 6.69 4.93 -16.87
N GLU A 119 6.86 4.06 -17.85
CA GLU A 119 6.76 2.60 -17.67
C GLU A 119 7.80 2.09 -16.68
N ALA A 120 9.06 2.52 -16.76
CA ALA A 120 10.10 2.13 -15.80
C ALA A 120 9.72 2.50 -14.35
N MET A 121 9.22 3.72 -14.13
CA MET A 121 8.76 4.18 -12.81
C MET A 121 7.55 3.41 -12.33
N GLU A 122 6.57 3.18 -13.21
CA GLU A 122 5.36 2.42 -12.86
C GLU A 122 5.69 0.98 -12.46
N VAL A 123 6.52 0.28 -13.25
CA VAL A 123 6.95 -1.09 -12.94
C VAL A 123 7.77 -1.13 -11.66
N GLY A 124 8.65 -0.14 -11.43
CA GLY A 124 9.38 -0.01 -10.17
C GLY A 124 8.45 0.09 -8.96
N ILE A 125 7.43 0.96 -9.03
CA ILE A 125 6.41 1.10 -7.99
C ILE A 125 5.66 -0.21 -7.78
N ARG A 126 5.23 -0.88 -8.85
CA ARG A 126 4.51 -2.16 -8.80
C ARG A 126 5.36 -3.26 -8.13
N VAL A 127 6.64 -3.37 -8.46
CA VAL A 127 7.55 -4.37 -7.85
C VAL A 127 7.78 -4.07 -6.38
N GLY A 128 8.03 -2.81 -6.00
CA GLY A 128 8.16 -2.43 -4.60
C GLY A 128 6.87 -2.73 -3.81
N PHE A 129 5.72 -2.42 -4.40
CA PHE A 129 4.42 -2.69 -3.78
C PHE A 129 4.13 -4.19 -3.65
N ALA A 130 4.45 -4.97 -4.68
CA ALA A 130 4.35 -6.43 -4.65
C ALA A 130 5.26 -7.02 -3.57
N TYR A 131 6.51 -6.57 -3.46
CA TYR A 131 7.41 -7.03 -2.40
C TYR A 131 6.85 -6.75 -1.01
N HIS A 132 6.37 -5.52 -0.77
CA HIS A 132 5.79 -5.14 0.51
C HIS A 132 4.57 -6.01 0.90
N THR A 133 3.80 -6.44 -0.09
CA THR A 133 2.61 -7.30 0.07
C THR A 133 2.88 -8.79 -0.16
N MET A 134 4.16 -9.18 -0.14
CA MET A 134 4.64 -10.56 -0.31
C MET A 134 4.27 -11.21 -1.66
N GLY A 135 3.83 -10.43 -2.65
CA GLY A 135 3.30 -10.91 -3.92
C GLY A 135 2.04 -11.76 -3.75
N THR A 136 1.27 -11.54 -2.67
CA THR A 136 0.09 -12.36 -2.32
C THR A 136 -1.26 -11.71 -2.63
N VAL A 137 -1.25 -10.45 -3.06
CA VAL A 137 -2.45 -9.66 -3.35
C VAL A 137 -2.41 -9.13 -4.77
N ALA A 138 -3.58 -8.89 -5.36
CA ALA A 138 -3.70 -8.38 -6.73
C ALA A 138 -3.47 -6.86 -6.83
N SER A 139 -3.44 -6.12 -5.72
CA SER A 139 -3.35 -4.65 -5.76
C SER A 139 -2.16 -4.05 -6.52
N PRO A 140 -0.97 -4.66 -6.57
CA PRO A 140 0.12 -4.19 -7.44
C PRO A 140 -0.22 -4.21 -8.94
N LEU A 141 -1.21 -5.00 -9.36
CA LEU A 141 -1.70 -5.07 -10.73
C LEU A 141 -2.99 -4.26 -10.90
N GLU A 142 -3.99 -4.58 -10.08
CA GLU A 142 -5.35 -4.09 -10.26
C GLU A 142 -5.64 -2.85 -9.43
N GLY A 143 -5.06 -2.76 -8.23
CA GLY A 143 -5.33 -1.69 -7.26
C GLY A 143 -4.62 -0.39 -7.61
N PHE A 144 -3.32 -0.46 -7.91
CA PHE A 144 -2.56 0.62 -8.53
C PHE A 144 -2.65 0.44 -10.04
N VAL A 145 -3.52 1.22 -10.66
CA VAL A 145 -3.88 1.10 -12.09
C VAL A 145 -2.77 1.67 -12.98
N GLY A 146 -2.10 2.73 -12.53
CA GLY A 146 -1.00 3.31 -13.27
C GLY A 146 -0.47 4.60 -12.65
N LEU A 147 0.60 5.10 -13.25
CA LEU A 147 1.16 6.41 -12.96
C LEU A 147 0.72 7.38 -14.05
N ASP A 148 0.42 8.62 -13.71
CA ASP A 148 0.33 9.73 -14.66
C ASP A 148 1.32 10.82 -14.27
N ILE A 149 1.92 11.44 -15.29
CA ILE A 149 2.80 12.60 -15.14
C ILE A 149 1.98 13.81 -15.57
N ARG A 150 1.74 14.72 -14.64
CA ARG A 150 0.92 15.92 -14.86
C ARG A 150 1.71 17.17 -14.53
N LYS A 151 1.19 18.33 -14.93
CA LYS A 151 1.85 19.62 -14.75
C LYS A 151 1.22 20.45 -13.63
N ARG A 152 2.10 21.01 -12.82
CA ARG A 152 1.80 22.05 -11.82
C ARG A 152 1.50 23.38 -12.52
N LYS A 153 1.05 24.39 -11.78
CA LYS A 153 0.80 25.73 -12.36
C LYS A 153 2.08 26.42 -12.82
N ASP A 154 3.21 26.04 -12.22
CA ASP A 154 4.54 26.49 -12.61
C ASP A 154 5.17 25.61 -13.70
N GLU A 155 4.36 24.85 -14.45
CA GLU A 155 4.73 23.92 -15.54
C GLU A 155 5.61 22.73 -15.13
N LYS A 156 5.98 22.62 -13.86
CA LYS A 156 6.78 21.50 -13.37
C LYS A 156 5.97 20.22 -13.30
N GLU A 157 6.62 19.10 -13.59
CA GLU A 157 5.97 17.81 -13.60
C GLU A 157 5.89 17.19 -12.20
N TYR A 158 4.76 16.54 -11.90
CA TYR A 158 4.50 15.82 -10.66
C TYR A 158 3.78 14.49 -10.93
N PHE A 159 3.69 13.63 -9.91
CA PHE A 159 3.05 12.32 -10.00
C PHE A 159 1.57 12.38 -9.61
N ALA A 160 0.71 11.83 -10.47
CA ALA A 160 -0.66 11.45 -10.16
C ALA A 160 -0.78 9.92 -10.17
N LEU A 161 -1.20 9.34 -9.05
CA LEU A 161 -1.26 7.91 -8.84
C LEU A 161 -2.70 7.43 -9.06
N MET A 162 -2.91 6.60 -10.08
CA MET A 162 -4.23 6.08 -10.43
C MET A 162 -4.53 4.82 -9.60
N TYR A 163 -5.55 4.89 -8.75
CA TYR A 163 -6.00 3.77 -7.92
C TYR A 163 -7.44 3.37 -8.24
N SER A 164 -7.73 2.08 -8.12
CA SER A 164 -9.07 1.49 -8.29
C SER A 164 -9.57 0.84 -6.98
N GLY A 165 -10.84 0.44 -6.94
CA GLY A 165 -11.45 -0.27 -5.81
C GLY A 165 -10.68 -1.51 -5.31
N PRO A 166 -10.13 -2.38 -6.20
CA PRO A 166 -9.23 -3.49 -5.83
C PRO A 166 -8.06 -3.16 -4.90
N ILE A 167 -7.69 -1.88 -4.71
CA ILE A 167 -6.71 -1.47 -3.68
C ILE A 167 -7.08 -1.94 -2.27
N ARG A 168 -8.37 -2.18 -2.00
CA ARG A 168 -8.85 -2.70 -0.71
C ARG A 168 -8.21 -4.05 -0.33
N SER A 169 -7.84 -4.87 -1.32
CA SER A 169 -7.26 -6.20 -1.10
C SER A 169 -5.83 -6.17 -0.53
N ALA A 170 -5.05 -5.11 -0.78
CA ALA A 170 -3.76 -4.91 -0.11
C ALA A 170 -3.90 -4.57 1.39
N GLY A 171 -5.11 -4.22 1.82
CA GLY A 171 -5.37 -3.64 3.13
C GLY A 171 -4.73 -2.25 3.30
N GLY A 172 -5.10 -1.57 4.38
CA GLY A 172 -4.67 -0.18 4.58
C GLY A 172 -3.15 0.00 4.63
N THR A 173 -2.39 -0.96 5.19
CA THR A 173 -0.93 -0.81 5.27
C THR A 173 -0.31 -0.88 3.88
N GLY A 174 -0.71 -1.86 3.08
CA GLY A 174 -0.17 -2.03 1.72
C GLY A 174 -0.40 -0.80 0.86
N GLY A 175 -1.63 -0.28 0.83
CA GLY A 175 -1.94 0.94 0.08
C GLY A 175 -1.23 2.19 0.61
N SER A 176 -1.01 2.31 1.93
CA SER A 176 -0.27 3.47 2.47
C SER A 176 1.20 3.44 2.05
N VAL A 177 1.78 2.24 1.97
CA VAL A 177 3.18 2.06 1.58
C VAL A 177 3.35 2.15 0.07
N SER A 178 2.35 1.80 -0.74
CA SER A 178 2.41 2.02 -2.20
C SER A 178 2.51 3.51 -2.54
N VAL A 179 1.77 4.37 -1.83
CA VAL A 179 1.87 5.83 -1.96
C VAL A 179 3.27 6.33 -1.54
N LEU A 180 3.82 5.80 -0.44
CA LEU A 180 5.18 6.13 0.00
C LEU A 180 6.24 5.72 -1.03
N ILE A 181 6.15 4.52 -1.59
CA ILE A 181 7.05 4.02 -2.63
C ILE A 181 6.99 4.93 -3.85
N ALA A 182 5.79 5.29 -4.29
CA ALA A 182 5.60 6.16 -5.44
C ALA A 182 6.17 7.57 -5.21
N ASP A 183 6.00 8.13 -4.02
CA ASP A 183 6.61 9.40 -3.66
C ASP A 183 8.15 9.34 -3.57
N TYR A 184 8.69 8.23 -3.06
CA TYR A 184 10.13 8.00 -3.06
C TYR A 184 10.68 7.97 -4.49
N VAL A 185 10.04 7.22 -5.40
CA VAL A 185 10.40 7.19 -6.82
C VAL A 185 10.26 8.57 -7.44
N ARG A 186 9.17 9.31 -7.20
CA ARG A 186 8.96 10.70 -7.65
C ARG A 186 10.18 11.56 -7.32
N LYS A 187 10.59 11.56 -6.05
CA LYS A 187 11.71 12.38 -5.57
C LYS A 187 13.03 11.95 -6.21
N LYS A 188 13.31 10.65 -6.29
CA LYS A 188 14.56 10.13 -6.89
C LYS A 188 14.65 10.33 -8.40
N MET A 189 13.51 10.48 -9.06
CA MET A 189 13.43 10.71 -10.51
C MET A 189 13.30 12.20 -10.87
N GLY A 190 13.33 13.10 -9.88
CA GLY A 190 13.40 14.56 -10.09
C GLY A 190 12.05 15.26 -10.31
N TYR A 191 10.94 14.62 -9.96
CA TYR A 191 9.59 15.19 -10.08
C TYR A 191 9.22 16.00 -8.84
N TYR A 192 8.43 17.05 -9.02
CA TYR A 192 8.08 18.00 -7.97
C TYR A 192 6.89 17.52 -7.12
N PRO A 193 6.75 18.00 -5.87
CA PRO A 193 5.57 17.74 -5.06
C PRO A 193 4.30 18.30 -5.72
N TYR A 194 3.19 17.59 -5.55
CA TYR A 194 1.86 18.04 -5.96
C TYR A 194 1.48 19.38 -5.30
N ASP A 195 0.87 20.29 -6.06
CA ASP A 195 0.41 21.61 -5.61
C ASP A 195 -1.13 21.73 -5.69
N PRO A 196 -1.87 21.13 -4.74
CA PRO A 196 -3.33 21.17 -4.78
C PRO A 196 -3.85 22.60 -4.60
N THR A 197 -4.84 22.95 -5.42
CA THR A 197 -5.67 24.13 -5.24
C THR A 197 -6.70 23.92 -4.14
N GLU A 198 -7.25 25.01 -3.59
CA GLU A 198 -8.34 24.92 -2.60
C GLU A 198 -9.56 24.14 -3.13
N LYS A 199 -9.88 24.28 -4.42
CA LYS A 199 -10.98 23.53 -5.03
C LYS A 199 -10.69 22.02 -5.05
N GLU A 200 -9.45 21.61 -5.32
CA GLU A 200 -9.06 20.21 -5.30
C GLU A 200 -9.04 19.64 -3.87
N ILE A 201 -8.60 20.43 -2.89
CA ILE A 201 -8.67 20.04 -1.47
C ILE A 201 -10.12 19.80 -1.05
N ASN A 202 -11.00 20.74 -1.34
CA ASN A 202 -12.42 20.60 -1.00
C ASN A 202 -13.10 19.46 -1.78
N ARG A 203 -12.68 19.20 -3.02
CA ARG A 203 -13.10 18.02 -3.78
C ARG A 203 -12.68 16.73 -3.07
N ILE A 204 -11.44 16.63 -2.57
CA ILE A 204 -10.98 15.45 -1.83
C ILE A 204 -11.86 15.21 -0.61
N ILE A 205 -12.11 16.26 0.18
CA ILE A 205 -12.95 16.19 1.39
C ILE A 205 -14.35 15.70 1.02
N ARG A 206 -15.01 16.39 0.07
CA ARG A 206 -16.40 16.09 -0.28
C ARG A 206 -16.56 14.70 -0.90
N GLU A 207 -15.62 14.26 -1.72
CA GLU A 207 -15.71 12.95 -2.37
C GLU A 207 -15.53 11.79 -1.37
N VAL A 208 -14.65 11.92 -0.38
CA VAL A 208 -14.52 10.91 0.70
C VAL A 208 -15.79 10.83 1.54
N LEU A 209 -16.38 11.98 1.90
CA LEU A 209 -17.64 12.03 2.63
C LEU A 209 -18.80 11.45 1.80
N ASP A 210 -18.95 11.86 0.55
CA ASP A 210 -19.98 11.33 -0.36
C ASP A 210 -19.84 9.82 -0.56
N TYR A 211 -18.62 9.30 -0.70
CA TYR A 211 -18.40 7.87 -0.83
C TYR A 211 -18.85 7.11 0.41
N HIS A 212 -18.50 7.61 1.60
CA HIS A 212 -18.93 6.99 2.86
C HIS A 212 -20.46 6.99 3.03
N GLU A 213 -21.09 8.14 2.78
CA GLU A 213 -22.52 8.34 3.02
C GLU A 213 -23.41 7.67 1.96
N ARG A 214 -22.96 7.64 0.69
CA ARG A 214 -23.81 7.33 -0.46
C ARG A 214 -23.38 6.10 -1.25
N ALA A 215 -22.21 5.51 -0.98
CA ALA A 215 -21.73 4.32 -1.67
C ALA A 215 -21.40 3.17 -0.72
N THR A 216 -20.40 3.32 0.16
CA THR A 216 -20.02 2.28 1.12
C THR A 216 -19.32 2.87 2.34
N ASN A 217 -19.63 2.32 3.52
CA ASN A 217 -18.95 2.70 4.75
C ASN A 217 -17.45 2.37 4.69
N LEU A 218 -16.66 3.38 5.04
CA LEU A 218 -15.21 3.28 5.20
C LEU A 218 -14.89 2.67 6.58
N GLN A 219 -13.84 1.86 6.66
CA GLN A 219 -13.34 1.33 7.95
C GLN A 219 -12.85 2.42 8.91
N TYR A 220 -12.48 3.57 8.35
CA TYR A 220 -12.13 4.78 9.07
C TYR A 220 -12.61 5.94 8.23
N LEU A 221 -13.57 6.71 8.74
CA LEU A 221 -13.95 7.99 8.16
C LEU A 221 -13.10 9.07 8.81
N PRO A 222 -12.09 9.64 8.11
CA PRO A 222 -11.33 10.74 8.68
C PRO A 222 -12.21 11.99 8.72
N SER A 223 -12.01 12.83 9.73
CA SER A 223 -12.68 14.13 9.81
C SER A 223 -12.27 15.05 8.67
N GLU A 224 -13.07 16.08 8.39
CA GLU A 224 -12.73 17.10 7.38
C GLU A 224 -11.35 17.73 7.66
N LYS A 225 -11.02 17.99 8.93
CA LYS A 225 -9.71 18.52 9.33
C LYS A 225 -8.56 17.57 8.98
N GLU A 226 -8.74 16.28 9.19
CA GLU A 226 -7.75 15.26 8.81
C GLU A 226 -7.58 15.18 7.29
N LEU A 227 -8.69 15.20 6.54
CA LEU A 227 -8.69 15.17 5.08
C LEU A 227 -8.04 16.41 4.50
N GLU A 228 -8.38 17.60 5.01
CA GLU A 228 -7.79 18.87 4.60
C GLU A 228 -6.27 18.87 4.84
N PHE A 229 -5.83 18.44 6.03
CA PHE A 229 -4.42 18.39 6.37
C PHE A 229 -3.65 17.42 5.47
N LEU A 230 -4.17 16.21 5.26
CA LEU A 230 -3.53 15.24 4.35
C LEU A 230 -3.49 15.75 2.92
N ALA A 231 -4.61 16.30 2.42
CA ALA A 231 -4.71 16.83 1.07
C ALA A 231 -3.67 17.92 0.80
N LYS A 232 -3.43 18.82 1.76
CA LYS A 232 -2.44 19.92 1.64
C LYS A 232 -0.99 19.44 1.64
N ASN A 233 -0.68 18.36 2.36
CA ASN A 233 0.70 17.94 2.62
C ASN A 233 1.16 16.75 1.79
N LEU A 234 0.26 16.01 1.15
CA LEU A 234 0.63 14.82 0.38
C LEU A 234 1.39 15.23 -0.91
N PRO A 235 2.64 14.76 -1.10
CA PRO A 235 3.50 15.21 -2.20
C PRO A 235 3.15 14.61 -3.57
N VAL A 236 2.16 13.72 -3.63
CA VAL A 236 1.66 13.06 -4.85
C VAL A 236 0.15 13.26 -4.92
N GLN A 237 -0.40 13.40 -6.12
CA GLN A 237 -1.86 13.40 -6.29
C GLN A 237 -2.34 11.94 -6.25
N ILE A 238 -3.38 11.66 -5.46
CA ILE A 238 -4.15 10.43 -5.60
C ILE A 238 -5.28 10.70 -6.57
N ASP A 239 -5.48 9.80 -7.53
CA ASP A 239 -6.52 9.86 -8.53
C ASP A 239 -6.98 8.42 -8.87
N GLY A 240 -7.82 8.25 -9.87
CA GLY A 240 -8.36 6.96 -10.26
C GLY A 240 -9.59 7.10 -11.16
N ASP A 241 -9.93 6.02 -11.85
CA ASP A 241 -11.18 5.95 -12.57
C ASP A 241 -12.38 5.90 -11.60
N PRO A 242 -13.54 6.45 -12.00
CA PRO A 242 -14.73 6.38 -11.16
C PRO A 242 -15.19 4.93 -10.99
N THR A 243 -15.51 4.55 -9.75
CA THR A 243 -16.08 3.23 -9.45
C THR A 243 -17.59 3.30 -9.28
N GLU A 244 -18.12 4.49 -8.95
CA GLU A 244 -19.55 4.70 -8.73
C GLU A 244 -20.20 5.42 -9.90
N LYS A 245 -21.50 5.16 -10.09
CA LYS A 245 -22.31 5.86 -11.10
C LYS A 245 -22.75 7.26 -10.66
N ILE A 246 -22.66 7.54 -9.36
CA ILE A 246 -23.08 8.79 -8.75
C ILE A 246 -21.99 9.86 -8.84
N ASP A 247 -22.43 11.09 -9.04
CA ASP A 247 -21.55 12.25 -9.02
C ASP A 247 -21.23 12.68 -7.58
N VAL A 248 -20.04 13.27 -7.43
CA VAL A 248 -19.70 14.07 -6.25
C VAL A 248 -20.72 15.21 -6.12
N SER A 249 -21.10 15.53 -4.90
CA SER A 249 -22.13 16.53 -4.62
C SER A 249 -21.68 17.97 -4.91
N ASN A 250 -20.38 18.27 -4.84
CA ASN A 250 -19.81 19.60 -5.13
C ASN A 250 -18.37 19.50 -5.70
N TYR A 251 -17.79 20.63 -6.14
CA TYR A 251 -16.43 20.73 -6.70
C TYR A 251 -16.22 19.87 -7.97
N LYS A 252 -17.15 20.05 -8.91
CA LYS A 252 -17.14 19.44 -10.25
C LYS A 252 -16.26 20.23 -11.23
N ASP A 253 -15.95 19.60 -12.36
CA ASP A 253 -15.31 20.20 -13.53
C ASP A 253 -13.94 20.82 -13.22
N LEU A 254 -13.12 20.07 -12.47
CA LEU A 254 -11.76 20.48 -12.12
C LEU A 254 -10.76 20.03 -13.18
N GLU A 255 -9.89 20.95 -13.59
CA GLU A 255 -8.93 20.76 -14.69
C GLU A 255 -8.08 19.49 -14.56
N ARG A 256 -7.61 19.17 -13.35
CA ARG A 256 -6.74 18.01 -13.08
C ARG A 256 -7.48 16.80 -12.53
N ILE A 257 -8.81 16.75 -12.66
CA ILE A 257 -9.63 15.61 -12.23
C ILE A 257 -10.58 15.26 -13.37
N GLY A 258 -10.29 14.15 -14.06
CA GLY A 258 -10.98 13.77 -15.29
C GLY A 258 -12.43 13.32 -15.14
N THR A 259 -13.01 13.39 -13.94
CA THR A 259 -14.38 12.90 -13.69
C THR A 259 -15.09 13.66 -12.58
N ASN A 260 -16.41 13.78 -12.73
CA ASN A 260 -17.32 14.25 -11.68
C ASN A 260 -17.93 13.11 -10.85
N LYS A 261 -17.63 11.86 -11.20
CA LYS A 261 -18.10 10.67 -10.49
C LYS A 261 -17.18 10.30 -9.34
N ILE A 262 -17.74 9.59 -8.36
CA ILE A 262 -16.98 9.16 -7.18
C ILE A 262 -15.98 8.05 -7.57
N ARG A 263 -14.73 8.26 -7.15
CA ARG A 263 -13.59 7.36 -7.34
C ARG A 263 -13.35 6.57 -6.05
N GLY A 264 -13.91 5.37 -5.95
CA GLY A 264 -13.82 4.56 -4.72
C GLY A 264 -12.39 4.17 -4.34
N GLY A 265 -11.53 3.85 -5.32
CA GLY A 265 -10.10 3.57 -5.08
C GLY A 265 -9.38 4.74 -4.42
N PHE A 266 -9.62 5.95 -4.94
CA PHE A 266 -9.14 7.20 -4.36
C PHE A 266 -9.63 7.40 -2.92
N CYS A 267 -10.93 7.20 -2.65
CA CYS A 267 -11.49 7.36 -1.31
C CYS A 267 -10.88 6.37 -0.31
N LEU A 268 -10.69 5.11 -0.72
CA LEU A 268 -10.05 4.08 0.10
C LEU A 268 -8.59 4.43 0.43
N VAL A 269 -7.83 4.97 -0.52
CA VAL A 269 -6.43 5.36 -0.28
C VAL A 269 -6.34 6.51 0.73
N PHE A 270 -7.16 7.55 0.60
CA PHE A 270 -7.16 8.64 1.58
C PHE A 270 -7.56 8.17 2.99
N ALA A 271 -8.65 7.41 3.06
CA ALA A 271 -9.29 7.07 4.33
C ALA A 271 -8.69 5.83 5.00
N GLU A 272 -8.76 4.67 4.34
CA GLU A 272 -8.39 3.37 4.92
C GLU A 272 -6.88 3.09 4.84
N CYS A 273 -6.17 3.75 3.91
CA CYS A 273 -4.72 3.60 3.79
C CYS A 273 -3.97 4.71 4.52
N LEU A 274 -3.99 5.94 4.01
CA LEU A 274 -3.18 7.04 4.53
C LEU A 274 -3.63 7.45 5.94
N ALA A 275 -4.88 7.89 6.10
CA ALA A 275 -5.36 8.40 7.38
C ALA A 275 -5.41 7.33 8.48
N GLN A 276 -5.98 6.15 8.18
CA GLN A 276 -6.11 5.07 9.16
C GLN A 276 -4.75 4.47 9.57
N LYS A 277 -3.78 4.35 8.63
CA LYS A 277 -2.48 3.72 8.90
C LYS A 277 -1.33 4.69 9.11
N ALA A 278 -1.58 6.00 9.14
CA ALA A 278 -0.60 7.02 9.49
C ALA A 278 0.24 6.67 10.73
N PRO A 279 -0.31 6.14 11.86
CA PRO A 279 0.53 5.79 13.02
C PRO A 279 1.56 4.70 12.70
N LYS A 280 1.18 3.70 11.91
CA LYS A 280 2.07 2.59 11.53
C LYS A 280 3.11 3.04 10.51
N LEU A 281 2.69 3.86 9.54
CA LEU A 281 3.55 4.46 8.52
C LEU A 281 4.63 5.33 9.19
N TRP A 282 4.23 6.26 10.05
CA TRP A 282 5.12 7.14 10.80
C TRP A 282 6.13 6.38 11.67
N ASN A 283 5.65 5.44 12.49
CA ASN A 283 6.52 4.63 13.35
C ASN A 283 7.57 3.82 12.59
N ARG A 284 7.29 3.45 11.33
CA ARG A 284 8.25 2.76 10.46
C ARG A 284 9.21 3.75 9.82
N LEU A 285 8.69 4.85 9.26
CA LEU A 285 9.49 5.90 8.62
C LEU A 285 10.55 6.50 9.56
N LEU A 286 10.23 6.72 10.83
CA LEU A 286 11.18 7.24 11.82
C LEU A 286 12.51 6.48 11.87
N LYS A 287 12.51 5.20 11.51
CA LYS A 287 13.71 4.34 11.54
C LYS A 287 14.66 4.59 10.38
N PHE A 288 14.19 5.10 9.24
CA PHE A 288 14.98 5.17 8.02
C PHE A 288 14.73 6.43 7.16
N LYS A 289 13.87 7.37 7.59
CA LYS A 289 13.52 8.56 6.79
C LYS A 289 14.75 9.37 6.33
N LYS A 290 15.76 9.50 7.20
CA LYS A 290 17.01 10.22 6.88
C LYS A 290 17.89 9.46 5.88
N GLU A 291 18.00 8.14 6.02
CA GLU A 291 18.76 7.28 5.09
C GLU A 291 18.15 7.33 3.68
N PHE A 292 16.83 7.50 3.59
CA PHE A 292 16.07 7.46 2.34
C PHE A 292 15.59 8.83 1.86
N ASP A 293 16.01 9.94 2.48
CA ASP A 293 15.62 11.29 2.04
C ASP A 293 14.08 11.45 1.97
N LEU A 294 13.42 11.03 3.04
CA LEU A 294 11.96 11.02 3.23
C LEU A 294 11.54 11.93 4.39
N GLU A 295 12.40 12.85 4.86
CA GLU A 295 12.05 13.78 5.95
C GLU A 295 10.87 14.71 5.63
N HIS A 296 10.55 14.92 4.35
CA HIS A 296 9.35 15.70 4.00
C HIS A 296 8.04 15.00 4.38
N TRP A 297 8.06 13.73 4.81
CA TRP A 297 6.92 13.06 5.43
C TRP A 297 6.72 13.40 6.92
N ASP A 298 7.52 14.32 7.49
CA ASP A 298 7.39 14.74 8.88
C ASP A 298 6.05 15.39 9.21
N PHE A 299 5.28 15.81 8.21
CA PHE A 299 3.88 16.22 8.38
C PHE A 299 3.02 15.14 9.03
N LEU A 300 3.39 13.86 8.95
CA LEU A 300 2.65 12.78 9.62
C LEU A 300 2.68 12.93 11.15
N GLU A 301 3.71 13.56 11.73
CA GLU A 301 3.73 13.83 13.17
C GLU A 301 2.61 14.79 13.57
N GLU A 302 2.45 15.88 12.82
CA GLU A 302 1.38 16.85 13.02
C GLU A 302 0.00 16.25 12.72
N PHE A 303 -0.12 15.47 11.64
CA PHE A 303 -1.35 14.72 11.34
C PHE A 303 -1.77 13.82 12.51
N LEU A 304 -0.82 13.14 13.15
CA LEU A 304 -1.11 12.28 14.30
C LEU A 304 -1.57 13.06 15.53
N ASN A 305 -1.15 14.31 15.69
CA ASN A 305 -1.65 15.17 16.76
C ASN A 305 -3.10 15.58 16.47
N ILE A 306 -3.40 16.02 15.24
CA ILE A 306 -4.78 16.32 14.79
C ILE A 306 -5.67 15.08 14.98
N GLN A 307 -5.22 13.92 14.54
CA GLN A 307 -5.97 12.67 14.66
C GLN A 307 -6.25 12.29 16.12
N LYS A 308 -5.30 12.49 17.04
CA LYS A 308 -5.53 12.24 18.47
C LYS A 308 -6.58 13.19 19.05
N GLU A 309 -6.51 14.47 18.68
CA GLU A 309 -7.49 15.50 19.11
C GLU A 309 -8.91 15.17 18.67
N VAL A 310 -9.07 14.81 17.40
CA VAL A 310 -10.35 14.41 16.80
C VAL A 310 -10.90 13.15 17.49
N LYS A 311 -10.10 12.08 17.60
CA LYS A 311 -10.53 10.80 18.21
C LYS A 311 -10.89 10.90 19.69
N ALA A 312 -10.32 11.86 20.39
CA ALA A 312 -10.61 12.11 21.80
C ALA A 312 -11.82 13.04 22.01
N LYS A 313 -12.48 13.53 20.94
CA LYS A 313 -13.60 14.49 21.01
C LYS A 313 -13.29 15.71 21.91
N GLY A 314 -12.04 16.16 21.93
CA GLY A 314 -11.60 17.26 22.78
C GLY A 314 -11.41 16.95 24.28
N GLU A 315 -11.57 15.70 24.73
CA GLU A 315 -11.37 15.31 26.14
C GLU A 315 -9.90 15.31 26.62
N ILE A 316 -8.97 15.80 25.79
CA ILE A 316 -7.53 15.86 26.09
C ILE A 316 -7.24 16.82 27.26
N SER A 317 -8.12 17.80 27.52
CA SER A 317 -7.80 18.97 28.34
C SER A 317 -7.74 18.77 29.86
N LYS A 318 -7.91 17.55 30.43
CA LYS A 318 -8.00 17.41 31.90
C LYS A 318 -6.92 16.59 32.59
N THR A 319 -6.06 15.86 31.90
CA THR A 319 -4.97 15.12 32.56
C THR A 319 -3.84 14.76 31.59
N ASN A 320 -2.57 14.92 32.01
CA ASN A 320 -1.34 14.42 31.37
C ASN A 320 -1.29 12.86 31.29
N LYS A 321 -2.33 12.22 30.75
CA LYS A 321 -2.42 10.76 30.65
C LYS A 321 -1.72 10.28 29.38
N LYS A 322 -0.85 9.28 29.52
CA LYS A 322 -0.17 8.58 28.40
C LYS A 322 -1.14 7.84 27.46
N ILE A 323 -2.40 7.63 27.85
CA ILE A 323 -3.42 6.90 27.09
C ILE A 323 -4.70 7.74 27.10
N THR A 324 -5.26 8.01 25.92
CA THR A 324 -6.51 8.74 25.73
C THR A 324 -7.65 7.80 25.31
N PRO A 325 -8.92 8.15 25.63
CA PRO A 325 -10.08 7.43 25.09
C PRO A 325 -10.10 7.46 23.56
N ASN A 326 -10.55 6.38 22.92
CA ASN A 326 -10.76 6.30 21.48
C ASN A 326 -12.21 5.93 21.19
N TYR A 327 -12.99 6.88 20.67
CA TYR A 327 -14.42 6.70 20.40
C TYR A 327 -14.73 6.15 18.99
N THR A 328 -13.72 5.94 18.13
CA THR A 328 -13.91 5.53 16.72
C THR A 328 -14.72 4.23 16.58
N PHE A 329 -14.57 3.27 17.51
CA PHE A 329 -15.21 1.96 17.40
C PHE A 329 -16.72 1.96 17.72
N ILE A 330 -17.27 3.08 18.20
CA ILE A 330 -18.70 3.25 18.51
C ILE A 330 -19.40 4.28 17.62
N GLU A 331 -18.74 4.86 16.60
CA GLU A 331 -19.36 5.90 15.76
C GLU A 331 -20.39 5.33 14.78
N ASP A 332 -20.09 4.22 14.10
CA ASP A 332 -20.98 3.59 13.10
C ASP A 332 -21.68 2.32 13.65
N LEU A 333 -22.39 2.47 14.78
CA LEU A 333 -23.13 1.36 15.37
C LEU A 333 -24.39 1.02 14.59
N VAL A 334 -24.40 -0.16 13.99
CA VAL A 334 -25.59 -0.75 13.38
C VAL A 334 -26.55 -1.21 14.48
N ALA A 335 -27.85 -0.98 14.27
CA ALA A 335 -28.91 -1.48 15.16
C ALA A 335 -28.74 -3.00 15.42
N GLY A 336 -28.86 -3.41 16.68
CA GLY A 336 -28.67 -4.80 17.10
C GLY A 336 -27.23 -5.18 17.45
N ARG A 337 -26.23 -4.30 17.26
CA ARG A 337 -24.87 -4.51 17.78
C ARG A 337 -24.72 -3.90 19.18
N PRO A 338 -24.53 -4.69 20.25
CA PRO A 338 -24.43 -4.15 21.60
C PRO A 338 -23.09 -3.44 21.83
N ILE A 339 -23.13 -2.30 22.53
CA ILE A 339 -21.94 -1.68 23.10
C ILE A 339 -21.65 -2.36 24.45
N LEU A 340 -20.58 -3.14 24.51
CA LEU A 340 -20.24 -3.89 25.72
C LEU A 340 -19.47 -3.04 26.75
N ALA A 341 -18.68 -2.06 26.30
CA ALA A 341 -17.96 -1.14 27.18
C ALA A 341 -17.64 0.17 26.46
N PHE A 342 -17.67 1.28 27.20
CA PHE A 342 -17.21 2.58 26.70
C PHE A 342 -15.68 2.71 26.79
N PRO A 343 -15.05 3.54 25.94
CA PRO A 343 -13.60 3.74 25.94
C PRO A 343 -13.08 4.14 27.33
N LEU A 344 -12.11 3.39 27.86
CA LEU A 344 -11.48 3.61 29.17
C LEU A 344 -12.46 3.75 30.37
N ARG A 345 -13.70 3.25 30.26
CA ARG A 345 -14.68 3.30 31.34
C ARG A 345 -14.47 2.16 32.34
N THR A 346 -14.35 2.50 33.63
CA THR A 346 -14.34 1.51 34.71
C THR A 346 -15.60 0.64 34.63
N GLY A 347 -15.43 -0.68 34.71
CA GLY A 347 -16.51 -1.66 34.53
C GLY A 347 -16.52 -2.34 33.16
N GLY A 348 -15.68 -1.89 32.22
CA GLY A 348 -15.44 -2.60 30.95
C GLY A 348 -14.51 -3.81 31.08
N PHE A 349 -14.03 -4.31 29.95
CA PHE A 349 -13.10 -5.45 29.89
C PHE A 349 -11.79 -5.15 30.62
N ARG A 350 -11.51 -5.90 31.69
CA ARG A 350 -10.25 -5.80 32.44
C ARG A 350 -9.10 -6.42 31.63
N LEU A 351 -8.13 -5.59 31.25
CA LEU A 351 -6.93 -6.04 30.53
C LEU A 351 -6.08 -6.99 31.40
N ARG A 352 -5.71 -8.15 30.84
CA ARG A 352 -4.73 -9.11 31.41
C ARG A 352 -3.74 -9.51 30.31
N TYR A 353 -2.43 -9.35 30.56
CA TYR A 353 -1.40 -9.71 29.59
C TYR A 353 -1.20 -11.24 29.52
N GLY A 354 -1.10 -11.78 28.30
CA GLY A 354 -0.85 -13.20 27.98
C GLY A 354 -0.57 -13.35 26.47
N ARG A 355 0.01 -14.47 26.05
CA ARG A 355 0.23 -14.80 24.63
C ARG A 355 -0.25 -16.20 24.32
#